data_AF-A0ABD0ZTC8-F1
#
_entry.id   AF-A0ABD0ZTC8-F1
#
_cell.length_a   1.000
_cell.length_b   1.000
_cell.length_c   1.000
_cell.angle_alpha   90.00
_cell.angle_beta   90.00
_cell.angle_gamma   90.00
#
_symmetry.space_group_name_H-M   'P 1'
#
loop_
_entity.id
_entity.type
_entity.pdbx_description
1 polymer ?
#
loop_
_entity_poly.entity_id
_entity_poly.type
_entity_poly.pdbx_seq_one_letter_code
_entity_poly.pdbx_strand_id
1 'polypeptide(L)'
;MYAFGYDKNNNNHKILMIFYDKRNYYQIYDLKSDSWRDFNDIPSWDIDFYHGSASVNGNSYFWTKERILVESSDEDDTPNFLICFDFTAERFGQFLPLPFDYKSDDYGTLSCVKEEKLAALYMRWGSVEMEIWVTTKIEPNQVLWSNFKKVAMEPHFTCNFRLNHEAGSFFFDQEKKVAMGFGLDRSDCCKIKAFIIGENRHLKKVGLGNVVITFLPT
;
A
#
# COMPACT_ATOMS: atom_id res chain seq x y z
N MET A 1 6.00 -10.36 4.35
CA MET A 1 4.92 -9.80 3.50
C MET A 1 4.80 -10.65 2.24
N TYR A 2 3.60 -10.76 1.67
CA TYR A 2 3.39 -11.45 0.40
C TYR A 2 2.61 -10.56 -0.59
N ALA A 3 2.71 -10.88 -1.87
CA ALA A 3 1.95 -10.24 -2.92
C ALA A 3 1.57 -11.23 -4.02
N PHE A 4 0.43 -10.98 -4.66
CA PHE A 4 -0.09 -11.82 -5.73
C PHE A 4 0.15 -11.18 -7.09
N GLY A 5 0.52 -12.01 -8.06
CA GLY A 5 0.64 -11.55 -9.43
C GLY A 5 0.35 -12.65 -10.44
N TYR A 6 0.53 -12.26 -11.69
CA TYR A 6 0.17 -13.06 -12.84
C TYR A 6 1.22 -12.89 -13.94
N ASP A 7 1.86 -14.01 -14.27
CA ASP A 7 2.75 -14.16 -15.41
C ASP A 7 1.90 -14.35 -16.67
N LYS A 8 1.92 -13.32 -17.52
CA LYS A 8 1.14 -13.28 -18.76
C LYS A 8 1.71 -14.20 -19.83
N ASN A 9 3.02 -14.43 -19.84
CA ASN A 9 3.67 -15.28 -20.83
C ASN A 9 3.30 -16.75 -20.61
N ASN A 10 3.23 -17.15 -19.35
CA ASN A 10 2.92 -18.53 -18.99
C ASN A 10 1.48 -18.73 -18.53
N ASN A 11 0.61 -17.71 -18.51
CA ASN A 11 -0.75 -17.76 -17.95
C ASN A 11 -0.75 -18.44 -16.57
N ASN A 12 0.00 -17.85 -15.64
CA ASN A 12 0.28 -18.47 -14.35
C ASN A 12 0.18 -17.45 -13.22
N HIS A 13 -0.55 -17.82 -12.16
CA HIS A 13 -0.54 -17.04 -10.93
C HIS A 13 0.73 -17.37 -10.13
N LYS A 14 1.25 -16.36 -9.44
CA LYS A 14 2.44 -16.50 -8.62
C LYS A 14 2.28 -15.72 -7.32
N ILE A 15 2.99 -16.16 -6.29
CA ILE A 15 3.03 -15.49 -4.99
C ILE A 15 4.47 -15.05 -4.74
N LEU A 16 4.68 -13.76 -4.57
CA LEU A 16 5.94 -13.21 -4.08
C LEU A 16 5.90 -13.20 -2.55
N MET A 17 6.96 -13.70 -1.90
CA MET A 17 7.19 -13.55 -0.47
C MET A 17 8.47 -12.77 -0.20
N ILE A 18 8.35 -11.72 0.60
CA ILE A 18 9.46 -10.87 1.04
C ILE A 18 9.55 -11.00 2.56
N PHE A 19 10.78 -11.22 3.05
CA PHE A 19 11.08 -11.50 4.44
C PHE A 19 11.66 -10.27 5.12
N TYR A 20 11.15 -9.93 6.31
CA TYR A 20 11.61 -8.76 7.07
C TYR A 20 13.03 -8.97 7.64
N ASP A 21 13.31 -10.18 8.11
CA ASP A 21 14.57 -10.59 8.74
C ASP A 21 15.68 -10.91 7.74
N LYS A 22 15.33 -11.22 6.48
CA LYS A 22 16.27 -11.58 5.42
C LYS A 22 16.32 -10.50 4.35
N ARG A 23 17.20 -9.52 4.56
CA ARG A 23 17.53 -8.50 3.56
C ARG A 23 18.05 -9.16 2.28
N ASN A 24 17.66 -8.64 1.12
CA ASN A 24 18.08 -9.12 -0.21
C ASN A 24 17.61 -10.54 -0.56
N TYR A 25 16.53 -11.01 0.07
CA TYR A 25 16.01 -12.33 -0.17
C TYR A 25 14.50 -12.30 -0.33
N TYR A 26 14.04 -12.89 -1.41
CA TYR A 26 12.62 -13.11 -1.66
C TYR A 26 12.41 -14.47 -2.32
N GLN A 27 11.20 -14.99 -2.15
CA GLN A 27 10.79 -16.23 -2.77
C GLN A 27 9.63 -16.00 -3.71
N ILE A 28 9.57 -16.79 -4.78
CA ILE A 28 8.42 -16.83 -5.68
C ILE A 28 7.87 -18.25 -5.66
N TYR A 29 6.59 -18.36 -5.32
CA TYR A 29 5.83 -19.58 -5.52
C TYR A 29 5.19 -19.56 -6.90
N ASP A 30 5.43 -20.62 -7.66
CA ASP A 30 4.85 -20.85 -8.96
C ASP A 30 3.70 -21.85 -8.84
N LEU A 31 2.46 -21.41 -9.13
CA LEU A 31 1.28 -22.26 -8.96
C LEU A 31 1.22 -23.40 -9.97
N LYS A 32 1.85 -23.28 -11.13
CA LYS A 32 1.85 -24.33 -12.17
C LYS A 32 2.84 -25.44 -11.84
N SER A 33 4.03 -25.08 -11.36
CA SER A 33 5.02 -26.08 -10.96
C SER A 33 4.86 -26.55 -9.51
N ASP A 34 3.96 -25.94 -8.75
CA ASP A 34 3.72 -26.23 -7.32
C ASP A 34 5.03 -26.18 -6.51
N SER A 35 5.83 -25.12 -6.72
CA SER A 35 7.15 -25.03 -6.12
C SER A 35 7.59 -23.60 -5.80
N TRP A 36 8.42 -23.49 -4.76
CA TRP A 36 9.09 -22.26 -4.36
C TRP A 36 10.45 -22.14 -5.05
N ARG A 37 10.81 -20.91 -5.43
CA ARG A 37 12.14 -20.55 -5.92
C ARG A 37 12.70 -19.39 -5.12
N ASP A 38 13.98 -19.48 -4.80
CA ASP A 38 14.74 -18.52 -4.01
C ASP A 38 15.47 -17.52 -4.90
N PHE A 39 15.44 -16.25 -4.51
CA PHE A 39 16.15 -15.16 -5.18
C PHE A 39 16.99 -14.39 -4.17
N ASN A 40 18.27 -14.17 -4.53
CA ASN A 40 19.27 -13.47 -3.70
C ASN A 40 19.80 -12.22 -4.40
N ASP A 41 18.96 -11.55 -5.18
CA ASP A 41 19.35 -10.28 -5.79
C ASP A 41 19.53 -9.26 -4.68
N ILE A 42 20.52 -8.36 -4.81
CA ILE A 42 20.75 -7.27 -3.85
C ILE A 42 19.99 -6.03 -4.35
N PRO A 43 18.74 -5.82 -3.90
CA PRO A 43 18.07 -4.57 -4.16
C PRO A 43 18.71 -3.40 -3.41
N SER A 44 18.75 -2.25 -4.07
CA SER A 44 19.13 -0.97 -3.48
C SER A 44 17.97 -0.30 -2.74
N TRP A 45 17.02 -1.08 -2.22
CA TRP A 45 15.76 -0.58 -1.70
C TRP A 45 15.38 -1.23 -0.37
N ASP A 46 14.54 -0.52 0.39
CA ASP A 46 13.93 -1.01 1.62
C ASP A 46 12.41 -0.92 1.47
N ILE A 47 11.73 -2.07 1.37
CA ILE A 47 10.28 -2.10 1.20
C ILE A 47 9.62 -1.85 2.55
N ASP A 48 8.64 -0.94 2.55
CA ASP A 48 7.86 -0.68 3.75
C ASP A 48 6.80 -1.79 3.94
N PHE A 49 7.02 -2.61 4.97
CA PHE A 49 6.15 -3.75 5.28
C PHE A 49 4.80 -3.34 5.86
N TYR A 50 4.65 -2.10 6.32
CA TYR A 50 3.42 -1.65 6.96
C TYR A 50 2.33 -1.30 5.93
N HIS A 51 2.71 -0.74 4.78
CA HIS A 51 1.74 -0.24 3.81
C HIS A 51 1.18 -1.27 2.82
N GLY A 52 1.55 -2.54 2.96
CA GLY A 52 1.09 -3.63 2.12
C GLY A 52 1.47 -3.47 0.64
N SER A 53 0.72 -4.14 -0.23
CA SER A 53 0.94 -4.10 -1.69
C SER A 53 -0.39 -4.01 -2.43
N ALA A 54 -0.34 -3.51 -3.67
CA ALA A 54 -1.49 -3.50 -4.57
C ALA A 54 -1.11 -4.07 -5.92
N SER A 55 -1.96 -4.96 -6.44
CA SER A 55 -1.73 -5.63 -7.72
C SER A 55 -2.51 -4.97 -8.85
N VAL A 56 -1.82 -4.61 -9.92
CA VAL A 56 -2.38 -3.97 -11.12
C VAL A 56 -1.81 -4.64 -12.35
N ASN A 57 -2.66 -5.02 -13.30
CA ASN A 57 -2.27 -5.65 -14.57
C ASN A 57 -1.34 -6.88 -14.39
N GLY A 58 -1.53 -7.66 -13.33
CA GLY A 58 -0.73 -8.85 -13.01
C GLY A 58 0.57 -8.58 -12.24
N ASN A 59 0.92 -7.32 -11.99
CA ASN A 59 2.13 -6.94 -11.25
C ASN A 59 1.79 -6.35 -9.89
N SER A 60 2.71 -6.40 -8.93
CA SER A 60 2.51 -5.87 -7.59
C SER A 60 3.34 -4.61 -7.34
N TYR A 61 2.75 -3.63 -6.68
CA TYR A 61 3.36 -2.35 -6.37
C TYR A 61 3.45 -2.17 -4.85
N PHE A 62 4.61 -1.68 -4.39
CA PHE A 62 4.95 -1.54 -2.98
C PHE A 62 5.49 -0.15 -2.70
N TRP A 63 5.29 0.35 -1.48
CA TRP A 63 6.07 1.46 -0.96
C TRP A 63 7.51 1.02 -0.69
N THR A 64 8.44 1.90 -0.98
CA THR A 64 9.85 1.67 -0.69
C THR A 64 10.61 2.96 -0.45
N LYS A 65 11.73 2.85 0.24
CA LYS A 65 12.76 3.90 0.34
C LYS A 65 14.03 3.45 -0.37
N GLU A 66 14.79 4.42 -0.85
CA GLU A 66 16.16 4.12 -1.30
C GLU A 66 17.00 3.68 -0.10
N ARG A 67 17.78 2.62 -0.27
CA ARG A 67 18.60 2.08 0.81
C ARG A 67 19.85 2.94 1.01
N ILE A 68 19.88 3.75 2.08
CA ILE A 68 21.07 4.48 2.49
C ILE A 68 21.95 3.54 3.34
N LEU A 69 23.19 3.31 2.90
CA LEU A 69 24.14 2.40 3.57
C LEU A 69 24.86 3.02 4.79
N VAL A 70 24.61 4.29 5.06
CA VAL A 70 25.32 5.07 6.09
C VAL A 70 24.37 5.29 7.26
N GLU A 71 24.73 4.77 8.44
CA GLU A 71 23.94 4.79 9.69
C GLU A 71 23.73 6.21 10.28
N SER A 72 24.01 7.28 9.54
CA SER A 72 24.10 8.65 10.05
C SER A 72 23.17 9.66 9.37
N SER A 73 22.29 9.24 8.47
CA SER A 73 21.23 10.11 7.96
C SER A 73 19.98 9.93 8.82
N ASP A 74 19.38 11.03 9.29
CA ASP A 74 18.05 11.00 9.86
C ASP A 74 17.11 10.26 8.89
N GLU A 75 16.64 9.06 9.26
CA GLU A 75 15.83 8.16 8.41
C GLU A 75 14.57 8.85 7.85
N ASP A 76 14.19 9.98 8.44
CA ASP A 76 13.02 10.79 8.13
C ASP A 76 13.14 11.60 6.83
N ASP A 77 14.37 11.82 6.32
CA ASP A 77 14.60 12.59 5.09
C ASP A 77 14.79 11.74 3.83
N THR A 78 14.74 10.40 3.95
CA THR A 78 14.89 9.53 2.78
C THR A 78 13.64 9.59 1.91
N PRO A 79 13.75 9.91 0.60
CA PRO A 79 12.59 10.00 -0.27
C PRO A 79 11.89 8.64 -0.41
N ASN A 80 10.56 8.69 -0.41
CA ASN A 80 9.72 7.53 -0.59
C ASN A 80 9.34 7.36 -2.07
N PHE A 81 9.27 6.12 -2.50
CA PHE A 81 8.98 5.72 -3.87
C PHE A 81 7.97 4.58 -3.90
N LEU A 82 7.50 4.28 -5.11
CA LEU A 82 6.90 3.00 -5.44
C LEU A 82 7.89 2.13 -6.17
N ILE A 83 7.79 0.82 -5.97
CA ILE A 83 8.51 -0.16 -6.77
C ILE A 83 7.55 -1.24 -7.25
N CYS A 84 7.72 -1.65 -8.50
CA CYS A 84 6.97 -2.72 -9.13
C CYS A 84 7.75 -4.02 -9.05
N PHE A 85 7.09 -5.11 -8.67
CA PHE A 85 7.54 -6.46 -9.00
C PHE A 85 6.82 -6.96 -10.24
N ASP A 86 7.57 -7.17 -11.32
CA ASP A 86 7.06 -7.71 -12.57
C ASP A 86 7.06 -9.24 -12.51
N PHE A 87 5.89 -9.87 -12.47
CA PHE A 87 5.75 -11.34 -12.34
C PHE A 87 6.01 -12.10 -13.64
N THR A 88 5.97 -11.40 -14.77
CA THR A 88 6.32 -11.97 -16.07
C THR A 88 7.84 -11.97 -16.24
N ALA A 89 8.51 -10.93 -15.77
CA ALA A 89 9.96 -10.78 -15.82
C ALA A 89 10.70 -11.31 -14.57
N GLU A 90 9.95 -11.64 -13.52
CA GLU A 90 10.40 -12.11 -12.20
C GLU A 90 11.48 -11.24 -11.54
N ARG A 91 11.28 -9.92 -11.60
CA ARG A 91 12.22 -8.97 -10.99
C ARG A 91 11.56 -7.67 -10.58
N PHE A 92 12.23 -6.96 -9.69
CA PHE A 92 11.87 -5.59 -9.35
C PHE A 92 12.29 -4.62 -10.46
N GLY A 93 11.44 -3.62 -10.72
CA GLY A 93 11.69 -2.54 -11.66
C GLY A 93 12.46 -1.36 -11.04
N GLN A 94 12.40 -0.22 -11.71
CA GLN A 94 12.95 1.04 -11.20
C GLN A 94 12.03 1.70 -10.17
N PHE A 95 12.57 2.68 -9.42
CA PHE A 95 11.77 3.52 -8.55
C PHE A 95 10.80 4.40 -9.35
N LEU A 96 9.57 4.44 -8.86
CA LEU A 96 8.47 5.20 -9.42
C LEU A 96 8.07 6.30 -8.44
N PRO A 97 7.82 7.53 -8.92
CA PRO A 97 7.45 8.63 -8.03
C PRO A 97 6.08 8.41 -7.38
N LEU A 98 5.98 8.75 -6.11
CA LEU A 98 4.70 8.94 -5.42
C LEU A 98 4.03 10.25 -5.85
N PRO A 99 2.70 10.37 -5.74
CA PRO A 99 2.02 11.63 -6.04
C PRO A 99 2.14 12.71 -4.95
N PHE A 100 2.81 12.39 -3.83
CA PHE A 100 2.95 13.26 -2.66
C PHE A 100 4.31 13.01 -1.99
N ASP A 101 4.79 14.00 -1.24
CA ASP A 101 5.96 13.87 -0.37
C ASP A 101 5.52 13.21 0.94
N TYR A 102 5.76 11.91 1.05
CA TYR A 102 5.37 11.10 2.20
C TYR A 102 6.41 11.20 3.32
N LYS A 103 5.98 11.54 4.54
CA LYS A 103 6.80 11.53 5.75
C LYS A 103 6.42 10.39 6.69
N SER A 104 7.31 10.03 7.63
CA SER A 104 7.11 8.86 8.52
C SER A 104 5.82 8.92 9.35
N ASP A 105 5.41 10.11 9.78
CA ASP A 105 4.18 10.33 10.53
C ASP A 105 2.91 10.43 9.66
N ASP A 106 3.07 10.56 8.34
CA ASP A 106 1.92 10.68 7.42
C ASP A 106 1.22 9.34 7.24
N TYR A 107 -0.06 9.36 6.90
CA TYR A 107 -0.77 8.14 6.54
C TYR A 107 -0.83 7.95 5.01
N GLY A 108 -0.51 6.75 4.56
CA GLY A 108 -0.61 6.32 3.18
C GLY A 108 -1.15 4.89 3.05
N THR A 109 -2.00 4.61 2.06
CA THR A 109 -2.27 3.21 1.63
C THR A 109 -2.52 3.13 0.11
N LEU A 110 -2.18 1.99 -0.50
CA LEU A 110 -2.48 1.70 -1.90
C LEU A 110 -3.74 0.86 -2.01
N SER A 111 -4.41 0.97 -3.15
CA SER A 111 -5.49 0.07 -3.58
C SER A 111 -5.42 -0.11 -5.08
N CYS A 112 -5.89 -1.26 -5.53
CA CYS A 112 -6.19 -1.46 -6.93
C CYS A 112 -7.57 -0.86 -7.28
N VAL A 113 -7.73 -0.38 -8.51
CA VAL A 113 -8.99 0.08 -9.10
C VAL A 113 -9.24 -0.72 -10.37
N LYS A 114 -10.25 -1.60 -10.33
CA LYS A 114 -10.66 -2.46 -11.46
C LYS A 114 -9.53 -3.28 -12.08
N GLU A 115 -8.49 -3.64 -11.32
CA GLU A 115 -7.31 -4.38 -11.81
C GLU A 115 -6.42 -3.64 -12.83
N GLU A 116 -6.79 -2.42 -13.24
CA GLU A 116 -6.14 -1.67 -14.31
C GLU A 116 -5.38 -0.43 -13.83
N LYS A 117 -5.76 0.11 -12.67
CA LYS A 117 -5.19 1.34 -12.12
C LYS A 117 -4.81 1.17 -10.66
N LEU A 118 -3.85 1.99 -10.24
CA LEU A 118 -3.49 2.13 -8.84
C LEU A 118 -4.18 3.37 -8.27
N ALA A 119 -4.68 3.26 -7.05
CA ALA A 119 -5.13 4.38 -6.24
C ALA A 119 -4.27 4.48 -4.98
N ALA A 120 -3.98 5.71 -4.58
CA ALA A 120 -3.28 6.02 -3.35
C ALA A 120 -4.13 6.93 -2.49
N LEU A 121 -4.32 6.55 -1.24
CA LEU A 121 -4.91 7.38 -0.19
C LEU A 121 -3.76 8.01 0.60
N TYR A 122 -3.81 9.32 0.81
CA TYR A 122 -2.80 10.05 1.56
C TYR A 122 -3.44 11.05 2.52
N MET A 123 -2.87 11.16 3.72
CA MET A 123 -3.26 12.16 4.70
C MET A 123 -2.02 12.57 5.50
N ARG A 124 -1.67 13.85 5.42
CA ARG A 124 -0.55 14.40 6.18
C ARG A 124 -0.85 14.35 7.69
N TRP A 125 0.17 14.05 8.50
CA TRP A 125 0.05 14.11 9.96
C TRP A 125 -0.46 15.47 10.43
N GLY A 126 -1.43 15.46 11.35
CA GLY A 126 -2.06 16.68 11.89
C GLY A 126 -2.96 17.44 10.90
N SER A 127 -3.06 17.00 9.65
CA SER A 127 -3.99 17.57 8.68
C SER A 127 -5.41 17.02 8.88
N VAL A 128 -6.40 17.82 8.54
CA VAL A 128 -7.79 17.38 8.36
C VAL A 128 -8.08 17.01 6.92
N GLU A 129 -7.14 17.20 6.00
CA GLU A 129 -7.34 16.92 4.57
C GLU A 129 -6.81 15.54 4.20
N MET A 130 -7.68 14.75 3.59
CA MET A 130 -7.36 13.48 2.97
C MET A 130 -7.40 13.62 1.45
N GLU A 131 -6.43 13.03 0.78
CA GLU A 131 -6.27 13.05 -0.67
C GLU A 131 -6.38 11.65 -1.26
N ILE A 132 -7.11 11.53 -2.35
CA ILE A 132 -7.21 10.32 -3.17
C ILE A 132 -6.58 10.63 -4.51
N TRP A 133 -5.56 9.86 -4.86
CA TRP A 133 -4.86 9.92 -6.14
C TRP A 133 -5.14 8.64 -6.93
N VAL A 134 -5.27 8.78 -8.25
CA VAL A 134 -5.48 7.63 -9.15
C VAL A 134 -4.54 7.75 -10.32
N THR A 135 -3.97 6.64 -10.75
CA THR A 135 -3.07 6.62 -11.90
C THR A 135 -3.84 6.89 -13.20
N THR A 136 -3.32 7.81 -14.01
CA THR A 136 -3.72 7.99 -15.42
C THR A 136 -2.91 7.09 -16.34
N LYS A 137 -1.71 6.69 -15.90
CA LYS A 137 -0.86 5.70 -16.56
C LYS A 137 -0.13 4.87 -15.51
N ILE A 138 -0.07 3.56 -15.71
CA ILE A 138 0.67 2.64 -14.84
C ILE A 138 1.26 1.50 -15.68
N GLU A 139 2.57 1.36 -15.60
CA GLU A 139 3.39 0.34 -16.23
C GLU A 139 4.48 -0.08 -15.23
N PRO A 140 5.22 -1.19 -15.45
CA PRO A 140 6.25 -1.62 -14.51
C PRO A 140 7.32 -0.56 -14.22
N ASN A 141 7.63 0.29 -15.20
CA ASN A 141 8.67 1.31 -15.12
C ASN A 141 8.15 2.74 -15.29
N GLN A 142 6.83 2.97 -15.30
CA GLN A 142 6.28 4.31 -15.44
C GLN A 142 4.97 4.46 -14.70
N VAL A 143 4.82 5.58 -13.98
CA VAL A 143 3.55 5.97 -13.35
C VAL A 143 3.25 7.43 -13.61
N LEU A 144 1.99 7.75 -13.88
CA LEU A 144 1.46 9.10 -13.89
C LEU A 144 0.22 9.14 -13.00
N TRP A 145 0.15 10.16 -12.16
CA TRP A 145 -0.92 10.35 -11.19
C TRP A 145 -1.81 11.52 -11.56
N SER A 146 -3.07 11.43 -11.15
CA SER A 146 -4.00 12.55 -11.10
C SER A 146 -4.63 12.63 -9.72
N ASN A 147 -4.73 13.84 -9.18
CA ASN A 147 -5.48 14.08 -7.95
C ASN A 147 -6.96 13.86 -8.26
N PHE A 148 -7.54 12.80 -7.71
CA PHE A 148 -8.93 12.48 -7.95
C PHE A 148 -9.85 13.29 -7.04
N LYS A 149 -9.50 13.39 -5.75
CA LYS A 149 -10.34 14.07 -4.76
C LYS A 149 -9.54 14.50 -3.54
N LYS A 150 -9.85 15.69 -3.02
CA LYS A 150 -9.51 16.13 -1.66
C LYS A 150 -10.75 16.20 -0.79
N VAL A 151 -10.65 15.73 0.45
CA VAL A 151 -11.76 15.66 1.40
C VAL A 151 -11.30 16.20 2.76
N ALA A 152 -11.99 17.23 3.24
CA ALA A 152 -11.82 17.70 4.61
C ALA A 152 -12.57 16.76 5.56
N MET A 153 -11.84 16.19 6.51
CA MET A 153 -12.32 15.38 7.60
C MET A 153 -12.71 16.26 8.78
N GLU A 154 -13.67 15.80 9.58
CA GLU A 154 -13.98 16.48 10.82
C GLU A 154 -12.82 16.31 11.84
N PRO A 155 -12.48 17.34 12.63
CA PRO A 155 -11.35 17.29 13.58
C PRO A 155 -11.42 16.14 14.59
N HIS A 156 -12.62 15.71 14.96
CA HIS A 156 -12.80 14.57 15.89
C HIS A 156 -12.43 13.23 15.26
N PHE A 157 -12.37 13.15 13.93
CA PHE A 157 -11.94 11.96 13.20
C PHE A 157 -10.42 11.82 13.23
N THR A 158 -9.67 12.90 13.06
CA THR A 158 -8.21 12.88 13.00
C THR A 158 -7.55 12.53 14.35
N CYS A 159 -8.15 12.94 15.48
CA CYS A 159 -7.59 12.65 16.81
C CYS A 159 -7.81 11.20 17.29
N ASN A 160 -8.94 10.57 16.94
CA ASN A 160 -9.32 9.25 17.47
C ASN A 160 -9.18 8.10 16.47
N PHE A 161 -9.27 8.40 15.17
CA PHE A 161 -9.12 7.45 14.10
C PHE A 161 -7.71 7.59 13.50
N ARG A 162 -6.74 6.96 14.16
CA ARG A 162 -5.45 6.75 13.50
C ARG A 162 -5.67 5.66 12.47
N LEU A 163 -5.61 6.05 11.21
CA LEU A 163 -5.34 5.13 10.13
C LEU A 163 -3.94 4.55 10.43
N ASN A 164 -3.89 3.47 11.21
CA ASN A 164 -2.64 2.91 11.67
C ASN A 164 -1.90 2.35 10.45
N HIS A 165 -0.59 2.60 10.36
CA HIS A 165 0.26 2.07 9.29
C HIS A 165 0.14 0.55 9.21
N GLU A 166 -0.11 -0.14 10.33
CA GLU A 166 -0.14 -1.59 10.44
C GLU A 166 -1.45 -2.27 9.99
N ALA A 167 -2.54 -1.53 9.80
CA ALA A 167 -3.87 -2.14 9.56
C ALA A 167 -4.77 -1.36 8.60
N GLY A 168 -4.23 -0.31 7.98
CA GLY A 168 -4.95 0.52 7.03
C GLY A 168 -5.13 -0.20 5.70
N SER A 169 -6.37 -0.38 5.26
CA SER A 169 -6.66 -0.76 3.87
C SER A 169 -7.72 0.16 3.30
N PHE A 170 -7.74 0.25 1.98
CA PHE A 170 -8.57 1.18 1.25
C PHE A 170 -9.11 0.51 -0.01
N PHE A 171 -10.32 0.90 -0.39
CA PHE A 171 -10.97 0.52 -1.62
C PHE A 171 -11.57 1.76 -2.27
N PHE A 172 -11.43 1.85 -3.59
CA PHE A 172 -11.94 2.98 -4.35
C PHE A 172 -12.76 2.53 -5.55
N ASP A 173 -14.02 2.94 -5.56
CA ASP A 173 -14.90 2.82 -6.72
C ASP A 173 -14.90 4.15 -7.48
N GLN A 174 -14.18 4.17 -8.61
CA GLN A 174 -14.05 5.36 -9.45
C GLN A 174 -15.37 5.80 -10.09
N GLU A 175 -16.25 4.86 -10.45
CA GLU A 175 -17.51 5.17 -11.12
C GLU A 175 -18.52 5.76 -10.15
N LYS A 176 -18.65 5.14 -8.98
CA LYS A 176 -19.52 5.64 -7.90
C LYS A 176 -18.91 6.82 -7.15
N LYS A 177 -17.62 7.11 -7.39
CA LYS A 177 -16.82 8.11 -6.66
C LYS A 177 -16.87 7.88 -5.14
N VAL A 178 -16.86 6.62 -4.74
CA VAL A 178 -16.92 6.19 -3.34
C VAL A 178 -15.59 5.59 -2.94
N ALA A 179 -15.07 6.08 -1.82
CA ALA A 179 -13.88 5.57 -1.16
C ALA A 179 -14.31 4.90 0.15
N MET A 180 -13.81 3.71 0.43
CA MET A 180 -13.98 3.04 1.71
C MET A 180 -12.61 2.73 2.28
N GLY A 181 -12.36 3.05 3.55
CA GLY A 181 -11.14 2.62 4.20
C GLY A 181 -11.40 1.98 5.56
N PHE A 182 -10.40 1.26 6.03
CA PHE A 182 -10.40 0.52 7.28
C PHE A 182 -9.27 1.05 8.15
N GLY A 183 -9.51 1.18 9.44
CA GLY A 183 -8.53 1.66 10.39
C GLY A 183 -8.90 1.31 11.82
N LEU A 184 -7.92 1.43 12.71
CA LEU A 184 -8.12 1.15 14.13
C LEU A 184 -8.64 2.40 14.84
N ASP A 185 -9.75 2.24 15.57
CA ASP A 185 -10.23 3.30 16.45
C ASP A 185 -9.64 3.11 17.86
N ARG A 186 -8.70 4.00 18.23
CA ARG A 186 -8.02 3.93 19.53
C ARG A 186 -8.95 4.31 20.70
N SER A 187 -10.07 5.00 20.43
CA SER A 187 -11.05 5.35 21.46
C SER A 187 -11.95 4.19 21.89
N ASP A 188 -11.96 3.09 21.12
CA ASP A 188 -12.87 1.95 21.29
C ASP A 188 -12.09 0.62 21.24
N CYS A 189 -11.14 0.46 22.16
CA CYS A 189 -10.36 -0.77 22.36
C CYS A 189 -9.67 -1.33 21.10
N CYS A 190 -9.22 -0.46 20.18
CA CYS A 190 -8.55 -0.87 18.94
C CYS A 190 -9.42 -1.76 18.03
N LYS A 191 -10.73 -1.53 17.98
CA LYS A 191 -11.59 -2.17 16.97
C LYS A 191 -11.31 -1.60 15.59
N ILE A 192 -11.33 -2.48 14.59
CA ILE A 192 -11.34 -2.07 13.18
C ILE A 192 -12.69 -1.41 12.88
N LYS A 193 -12.67 -0.18 12.35
CA LYS A 193 -13.86 0.47 11.81
C LYS A 193 -13.67 0.77 10.34
N ALA A 194 -14.77 0.75 9.61
CA ALA A 194 -14.82 1.25 8.25
C ALA A 194 -15.26 2.72 8.24
N PHE A 195 -14.68 3.50 7.34
CA PHE A 195 -15.18 4.81 6.96
C PHE A 195 -15.51 4.83 5.47
N ILE A 196 -16.58 5.54 5.12
CA ILE A 196 -17.02 5.71 3.74
C ILE A 196 -16.98 7.19 3.40
N ILE A 197 -16.36 7.51 2.27
CA ILE A 197 -16.27 8.84 1.67
C ILE A 197 -17.11 8.80 0.38
N GLY A 198 -18.28 9.42 0.42
CA GLY A 198 -19.16 9.57 -0.75
C GLY A 198 -18.95 10.87 -1.52
N GLU A 199 -19.79 11.11 -2.53
CA GLU A 199 -19.75 12.30 -3.38
C GLU A 199 -19.89 13.60 -2.57
N ASN A 200 -20.85 13.65 -1.62
CA ASN A 200 -21.19 14.82 -0.80
C ASN A 200 -20.31 15.01 0.45
N ARG A 201 -19.09 14.46 0.48
CA ARG A 201 -18.13 14.57 1.61
C ARG A 201 -18.65 14.05 2.97
N HIS A 202 -19.75 13.31 3.00
CA HIS A 202 -20.24 12.71 4.23
C HIS A 202 -19.41 11.49 4.59
N LEU A 203 -18.80 11.58 5.77
CA LEU A 203 -18.02 10.53 6.38
C LEU A 203 -18.92 9.73 7.31
N LYS A 204 -19.13 8.45 7.01
CA LYS A 204 -19.92 7.56 7.87
C LYS A 204 -19.00 6.52 8.50
N LYS A 205 -18.97 6.46 9.84
CA LYS A 205 -18.36 5.35 10.59
C LYS A 205 -19.33 4.17 10.61
N VAL A 206 -18.81 2.99 10.31
CA VAL A 206 -19.55 1.74 10.46
C VAL A 206 -18.72 0.79 11.34
N GLY A 207 -19.30 0.33 12.44
CA GLY A 207 -18.66 -0.66 13.30
C GLY A 207 -18.69 -2.03 12.64
N LEU A 208 -17.54 -2.69 12.56
CA LEU A 208 -17.38 -4.01 11.94
C LEU A 208 -17.38 -5.11 13.00
N GLY A 209 -18.40 -5.16 13.87
CA GLY A 209 -18.46 -6.14 14.96
C GLY A 209 -17.21 -6.15 15.85
N ASN A 210 -17.04 -7.20 16.66
CA ASN A 210 -15.80 -7.43 17.41
C ASN A 210 -14.86 -8.27 16.53
N VAL A 211 -13.80 -7.65 15.99
CA VAL A 211 -12.69 -8.39 15.39
C VAL A 211 -11.68 -8.69 16.50
N VAL A 212 -11.56 -9.96 16.87
CA VAL A 212 -10.50 -10.42 17.79
C VAL A 212 -9.22 -10.55 16.97
N ILE A 213 -8.29 -9.61 17.13
CA ILE A 213 -6.93 -9.74 16.61
C ILE A 213 -6.14 -10.53 17.66
N THR A 214 -6.05 -11.85 17.49
CA THR A 214 -5.12 -12.68 18.28
C THR A 214 -3.71 -12.51 17.72
N PHE A 215 -2.84 -11.84 18.48
CA PHE A 215 -1.40 -11.94 18.28
C PHE A 215 -0.95 -13.32 18.75
N LEU A 216 -0.34 -14.10 17.86
CA LEU A 216 0.33 -15.34 18.25
C LEU A 216 1.55 -14.96 19.12
N PRO A 217 1.77 -15.64 20.26
CA PRO A 217 2.97 -15.39 21.06
C PRO A 217 4.21 -15.80 20.27
N THR A 218 5.24 -14.95 20.35
CA THR A 218 6.60 -15.15 19.82
C THR A 218 7.28 -16.35 20.45
#